data_AF-A0AAD5BXE9-F1
#
_entry.id   AF-A0AAD5BXE9-F1
#
_cell.length_a   1.000
_cell.length_b   1.000
_cell.length_c   1.000
_cell.angle_alpha   90.00
_cell.angle_beta   90.00
_cell.angle_gamma   90.00
#
_symmetry.space_group_name_H-M   'P 1'
#
loop_
_entity.id
_entity.type
_entity.pdbx_description
1 polymer ?
#
loop_
_entity_poly.entity_id
_entity_poly.type
_entity_poly.pdbx_seq_one_letter_code
_entity_poly.pdbx_strand_id
1 'polypeptide(L)'
;MDSLYDLDLMSNKVPVILDNSKKWFQVMSTSMKLGSRGVAHVEGVSRADLEEKSQYSKILLINRTANHLSWFMECKDRNNRSAVLLPHSYLPSMASKKLRDAAEKIMSLLGDYDAIHVRRGDILKTRKDRFGVDRTLHPHLDRDTRPQFILCRIANWVPAGRTLFIASNEKTPNFFSPLSVRYKLAYSSNYSSIIDPVVENNYQLFMIERLILASAKTYIKTYKETDTDLSLTDDPKKNTKIWQQPVYTKEGC
;
A
#
# COMPACT_ATOMS: atom_id res chain seq x y z
N MET A 1 -5.97 -7.07 -20.45
CA MET A 1 -5.22 -7.10 -19.17
C MET A 1 -6.26 -6.91 -18.08
N ASP A 2 -6.38 -7.85 -17.17
CA ASP A 2 -7.36 -7.73 -16.08
C ASP A 2 -6.96 -6.58 -15.16
N SER A 3 -7.90 -5.69 -14.87
CA SER A 3 -7.70 -4.60 -13.92
C SER A 3 -7.39 -5.18 -12.53
N LEU A 4 -6.53 -4.48 -11.78
CA LEU A 4 -6.29 -4.76 -10.36
C LEU A 4 -7.58 -4.57 -9.53
N TYR A 5 -8.48 -3.73 -10.02
CA TYR A 5 -9.73 -3.35 -9.38
C TYR A 5 -10.96 -3.85 -10.13
N ASP A 6 -12.02 -4.16 -9.39
CA ASP A 6 -13.35 -4.51 -9.86
C ASP A 6 -14.11 -3.22 -10.23
N LEU A 7 -14.07 -2.86 -11.51
CA LEU A 7 -14.63 -1.61 -12.02
C LEU A 7 -16.16 -1.59 -11.95
N ASP A 8 -16.80 -2.74 -12.06
CA ASP A 8 -18.25 -2.87 -11.93
C ASP A 8 -18.66 -2.68 -10.47
N LEU A 9 -17.95 -3.31 -9.54
CA LEU A 9 -18.15 -3.11 -8.10
C LEU A 9 -17.94 -1.64 -7.69
N MET A 10 -16.91 -0.99 -8.23
CA MET A 10 -16.66 0.44 -8.01
C MET A 10 -17.82 1.31 -8.54
N SER A 11 -18.33 0.97 -9.72
CA SER A 11 -19.40 1.71 -10.41
C SER A 11 -20.70 1.77 -9.62
N ASN A 12 -20.92 0.82 -8.69
CA ASN A 12 -22.08 0.84 -7.79
C ASN A 12 -22.09 2.03 -6.82
N LYS A 13 -20.91 2.60 -6.51
CA LYS A 13 -20.77 3.72 -5.56
C LYS A 13 -20.25 4.98 -6.21
N VAL A 14 -19.30 4.86 -7.14
CA VAL A 14 -18.64 5.98 -7.79
C VAL A 14 -18.71 5.77 -9.30
N PRO A 15 -19.24 6.72 -10.08
CA PRO A 15 -19.27 6.59 -11.54
C PRO A 15 -17.87 6.38 -12.11
N VAL A 16 -17.65 5.22 -12.72
CA VAL A 16 -16.41 4.90 -13.45
C VAL A 16 -16.62 5.17 -14.94
N ILE A 17 -15.71 5.91 -15.56
CA ILE A 17 -15.69 6.12 -17.01
C ILE A 17 -14.34 5.63 -17.53
N LEU A 18 -14.37 4.61 -18.40
CA LEU A 18 -13.17 4.07 -19.05
C LEU A 18 -12.79 4.94 -20.25
N ASP A 19 -11.50 5.22 -20.46
CA ASP A 19 -10.96 6.05 -21.56
C ASP A 19 -11.25 5.45 -22.94
N ASN A 20 -11.37 4.13 -23.02
CA ASN A 20 -11.76 3.44 -24.23
C ASN A 20 -13.29 3.35 -24.41
N SER A 21 -14.09 3.90 -23.50
CA SER A 21 -15.55 3.84 -23.58
C SER A 21 -16.13 4.93 -24.49
N LYS A 22 -17.24 4.63 -25.17
CA LYS A 22 -18.02 5.64 -25.91
C LYS A 22 -18.38 6.85 -25.06
N LYS A 23 -18.66 6.63 -23.77
CA LYS A 23 -18.96 7.68 -22.79
C LYS A 23 -17.77 8.62 -22.58
N TRP A 24 -16.54 8.10 -22.56
CA TRP A 24 -15.34 8.93 -22.51
C TRP A 24 -15.17 9.78 -23.77
N PHE A 25 -15.30 9.17 -24.95
CA PHE A 25 -15.23 9.91 -26.21
C PHE A 25 -16.30 11.02 -26.27
N GLN A 26 -17.49 10.77 -25.76
CA GLN A 26 -18.55 11.78 -25.65
C GLN A 26 -18.17 12.90 -24.67
N VAL A 27 -17.63 12.58 -23.49
CA VAL A 27 -17.12 13.57 -22.53
C VAL A 27 -16.01 14.41 -23.15
N MET A 28 -15.04 13.80 -23.82
CA MET A 28 -13.92 14.49 -24.48
C MET A 28 -14.39 15.39 -25.63
N SER A 29 -15.25 14.89 -26.52
CA SER A 29 -15.77 15.68 -27.64
C SER A 29 -16.62 16.88 -27.18
N THR A 30 -17.34 16.75 -26.07
CA THR A 30 -18.13 17.83 -25.48
C THR A 30 -17.25 18.81 -24.71
N SER A 31 -16.23 18.30 -23.99
CA SER A 31 -15.33 19.13 -23.20
C SER A 31 -14.34 19.93 -24.05
N MET A 32 -13.93 19.42 -25.21
CA MET A 32 -13.17 20.19 -26.21
C MET A 32 -13.93 21.43 -26.69
N LYS A 33 -15.26 21.40 -26.72
CA LYS A 33 -16.10 22.58 -27.02
C LYS A 33 -16.08 23.65 -25.91
N LEU A 34 -15.69 23.28 -24.69
CA LEU A 34 -15.54 24.20 -23.55
C LEU A 34 -14.17 24.90 -23.54
N GLY A 35 -13.29 24.59 -24.49
CA GLY A 35 -11.98 25.20 -24.66
C GLY A 35 -11.17 25.18 -23.37
N SER A 36 -10.82 26.36 -22.86
CA SER A 36 -10.04 26.52 -21.63
C SER A 36 -10.71 25.96 -20.36
N ARG A 37 -12.00 25.61 -20.38
CA ARG A 37 -12.70 24.99 -19.22
C ARG A 37 -13.01 23.50 -19.42
N GLY A 38 -12.39 22.88 -20.41
CA GLY A 38 -12.61 21.48 -20.79
C GLY A 38 -11.91 20.45 -19.90
N VAL A 39 -11.90 19.21 -20.40
CA VAL A 39 -11.20 18.04 -19.82
C VAL A 39 -10.13 17.64 -20.82
N ALA A 40 -8.94 17.23 -20.36
CA ALA A 40 -8.00 16.53 -21.25
C ALA A 40 -7.52 15.21 -20.67
N HIS A 41 -7.23 14.30 -21.60
CA HIS A 41 -6.45 13.12 -21.36
C HIS A 41 -4.97 13.49 -21.30
N VAL A 42 -4.29 13.10 -20.23
CA VAL A 42 -2.86 13.45 -20.00
C VAL A 42 -1.98 12.24 -19.74
N GLU A 43 -2.40 11.06 -20.21
CA GLU A 43 -1.52 9.89 -20.24
C GLU A 43 -0.23 10.21 -21.01
N GLY A 44 0.92 9.83 -20.43
CA GLY A 44 2.24 10.10 -21.00
C GLY A 44 2.74 11.54 -20.87
N VAL A 45 1.93 12.47 -20.33
CA VAL A 45 2.36 13.85 -20.10
C VAL A 45 3.16 13.93 -18.80
N SER A 46 4.34 14.55 -18.85
CA SER A 46 5.19 14.70 -17.67
C SER A 46 4.58 15.66 -16.65
N ARG A 47 4.97 15.53 -15.38
CA ARG A 47 4.54 16.49 -14.35
C ARG A 47 5.01 17.93 -14.66
N ALA A 48 6.21 18.09 -15.21
CA ALA A 48 6.72 19.40 -15.62
C ALA A 48 5.86 20.00 -16.73
N ASP A 49 5.47 19.20 -17.73
CA ASP A 49 4.59 19.64 -18.81
C ASP A 49 3.21 20.10 -18.32
N LEU A 50 2.64 19.40 -17.33
CA LEU A 50 1.37 19.80 -16.70
C LEU A 50 1.47 21.14 -15.96
N GLU A 51 2.65 21.46 -15.41
CA GLU A 51 2.90 22.68 -14.66
C GLU A 51 3.24 23.87 -15.57
N GLU A 52 3.98 23.63 -16.66
CA GLU A 52 4.55 24.69 -17.50
C GLU A 52 3.69 25.02 -18.73
N LYS A 53 2.96 24.05 -19.29
CA LYS A 53 2.21 24.28 -20.53
C LYS A 53 0.85 24.93 -20.24
N SER A 54 0.68 26.15 -20.74
CA SER A 54 -0.54 26.95 -20.58
C SER A 54 -1.83 26.25 -21.05
N GLN A 55 -1.72 25.29 -21.98
CA GLN A 55 -2.85 24.46 -22.43
C GLN A 55 -3.48 23.61 -21.31
N TYR A 56 -2.71 23.23 -20.29
CA TYR A 56 -3.20 22.46 -19.13
C TYR A 56 -3.60 23.36 -17.96
N SER A 57 -3.19 24.63 -17.97
CA SER A 57 -3.48 25.61 -16.92
C SER A 57 -4.96 25.93 -16.74
N LYS A 58 -5.81 25.53 -17.71
CA LYS A 58 -7.26 25.65 -17.90
C LYS A 58 -8.20 24.56 -17.35
N ILE A 59 -7.75 23.31 -17.42
CA ILE A 59 -8.64 22.17 -17.67
C ILE A 59 -8.72 21.21 -16.47
N LEU A 60 -9.75 20.37 -16.44
CA LEU A 60 -9.84 19.22 -15.54
C LEU A 60 -8.93 18.09 -16.06
N LEU A 61 -7.95 17.67 -15.25
CA LEU A 61 -6.97 16.66 -15.62
C LEU A 61 -7.43 15.29 -15.12
N ILE A 62 -7.58 14.35 -16.04
CA ILE A 62 -7.80 12.95 -15.68
C ILE A 62 -6.49 12.22 -15.94
N ASN A 63 -5.69 12.11 -14.89
CA ASN A 63 -4.40 11.43 -14.93
C ASN A 63 -4.59 9.93 -14.66
N ARG A 64 -4.49 9.12 -15.71
CA ARG A 64 -4.63 7.66 -15.61
C ARG A 64 -3.38 6.92 -15.15
N THR A 65 -2.19 7.52 -15.13
CA THR A 65 -0.97 6.71 -14.95
C THR A 65 0.26 7.51 -14.54
N ALA A 66 0.75 7.24 -13.33
CA ALA A 66 2.16 6.87 -13.18
C ALA A 66 2.35 5.34 -13.20
N ASN A 67 1.25 4.56 -13.14
CA ASN A 67 1.23 3.10 -13.13
C ASN A 67 -0.18 2.61 -13.54
N HIS A 68 -0.29 1.61 -14.44
CA HIS A 68 -1.54 0.96 -14.86
C HIS A 68 -2.31 0.26 -13.70
N LEU A 69 -1.70 0.20 -12.52
CA LEU A 69 -2.20 -0.44 -11.30
C LEU A 69 -2.62 0.60 -10.23
N SER A 70 -2.53 1.90 -10.52
CA SER A 70 -2.87 2.99 -9.61
C SER A 70 -3.93 3.91 -10.22
N TRP A 71 -4.95 4.27 -9.44
CA TRP A 71 -6.03 5.17 -9.87
C TRP A 71 -5.94 6.52 -9.14
N PHE A 72 -5.91 7.62 -9.89
CA PHE A 72 -6.03 8.98 -9.35
C PHE A 72 -6.85 9.88 -10.30
N MET A 73 -7.57 10.85 -9.75
CA MET A 73 -8.13 12.00 -10.47
C MET A 73 -7.51 13.26 -9.88
N GLU A 74 -7.21 14.32 -10.64
CA GLU A 74 -6.68 15.58 -10.11
C GLU A 74 -7.51 16.78 -10.60
N CYS A 75 -8.22 17.45 -9.69
CA CYS A 75 -8.93 18.69 -9.98
C CYS A 75 -8.09 19.94 -9.69
N LYS A 76 -8.42 21.02 -10.40
CA LYS A 76 -7.56 22.14 -10.78
C LYS A 76 -7.36 23.25 -9.73
N ASP A 77 -7.65 23.02 -8.46
CA ASP A 77 -7.51 24.06 -7.44
C ASP A 77 -6.61 23.59 -6.30
N ARG A 78 -5.36 24.05 -6.28
CA ARG A 78 -4.33 23.59 -5.31
C ARG A 78 -4.68 23.95 -3.85
N ASN A 79 -5.60 24.90 -3.65
CA ASN A 79 -6.17 25.22 -2.33
C ASN A 79 -7.32 24.28 -1.93
N ASN A 80 -7.89 23.55 -2.90
CA ASN A 80 -8.95 22.58 -2.71
C ASN A 80 -8.45 21.23 -3.23
N ARG A 81 -7.58 20.57 -2.44
CA ARG A 81 -6.77 19.35 -2.70
C ARG A 81 -7.57 18.09 -3.10
N SER A 82 -8.47 18.24 -4.04
CA SER A 82 -9.34 17.22 -4.61
C SER A 82 -8.64 16.58 -5.80
N ALA A 83 -7.44 16.04 -5.54
CA ALA A 83 -7.34 14.67 -5.98
C ALA A 83 -8.36 13.92 -5.12
N VAL A 84 -9.48 13.49 -5.68
CA VAL A 84 -10.32 12.52 -4.99
C VAL A 84 -9.52 11.23 -5.03
N LEU A 85 -8.49 11.17 -4.19
CA LEU A 85 -7.94 9.94 -3.70
C LEU A 85 -9.15 9.26 -3.06
N LEU A 86 -9.70 8.29 -3.78
CA LEU A 86 -10.60 7.35 -3.16
C LEU A 86 -9.94 6.91 -1.85
N PRO A 87 -10.68 6.92 -0.72
CA PRO A 87 -10.09 6.71 0.59
C PRO A 87 -9.12 5.53 0.58
N HIS A 88 -8.03 5.61 1.34
CA HIS A 88 -7.05 4.52 1.40
C HIS A 88 -7.67 3.18 1.86
N SER A 89 -8.86 3.23 2.48
CA SER A 89 -9.72 2.09 2.79
C SER A 89 -10.62 1.62 1.63
N TYR A 90 -10.97 2.51 0.69
CA TYR A 90 -11.89 2.21 -0.40
C TYR A 90 -11.25 1.39 -1.51
N LEU A 91 -10.18 1.88 -2.14
CA LEU A 91 -9.56 1.20 -3.29
C LEU A 91 -9.22 -0.28 -3.03
N PRO A 92 -8.65 -0.65 -1.88
CA PRO A 92 -8.35 -2.06 -1.59
C PRO A 92 -9.59 -2.93 -1.48
N SER A 93 -10.70 -2.40 -0.96
CA SER A 93 -11.98 -3.12 -0.91
C SER A 93 -12.60 -3.35 -2.29
N MET A 94 -12.05 -2.72 -3.32
CA MET A 94 -12.49 -2.81 -4.71
C MET A 94 -11.54 -3.68 -5.54
N ALA A 95 -10.76 -4.57 -4.92
CA ALA A 95 -9.93 -5.53 -5.65
C ALA A 95 -10.75 -6.35 -6.64
N SER A 96 -10.14 -6.74 -7.76
CA SER A 96 -10.79 -7.59 -8.76
C SER A 96 -11.33 -8.89 -8.13
N LYS A 97 -12.45 -9.40 -8.68
CA LYS A 97 -13.13 -10.58 -8.15
C LYS A 97 -12.19 -11.77 -7.92
N LYS A 98 -11.28 -12.06 -8.87
CA LYS A 98 -10.32 -13.16 -8.74
C LYS A 98 -9.42 -13.05 -7.50
N LEU A 99 -8.99 -11.83 -7.16
CA LEU A 99 -8.14 -11.58 -6.00
C LEU A 99 -8.93 -11.62 -4.69
N ARG A 100 -10.19 -11.15 -4.69
CA ARG A 100 -11.11 -11.28 -3.55
C ARG A 100 -11.42 -12.74 -3.26
N ASP A 101 -11.80 -13.51 -4.28
CA ASP A 101 -12.11 -14.94 -4.15
C ASP A 101 -10.89 -15.73 -3.61
N ALA A 102 -9.67 -15.37 -4.04
CA ALA A 102 -8.44 -15.98 -3.51
C ALA A 102 -8.17 -15.60 -2.04
N ALA A 103 -8.30 -14.32 -1.70
CA ALA A 103 -8.15 -13.86 -0.32
C ALA A 103 -9.17 -14.53 0.61
N GLU A 104 -10.44 -14.63 0.20
CA GLU A 104 -11.51 -15.28 0.97
C GLU A 104 -11.20 -16.75 1.27
N LYS A 105 -10.70 -17.51 0.29
CA LYS A 105 -10.25 -18.89 0.51
C LYS A 105 -9.12 -18.97 1.54
N ILE A 106 -8.13 -18.09 1.45
CA ILE A 106 -6.99 -18.07 2.39
C ILE A 106 -7.48 -17.70 3.80
N MET A 107 -8.33 -16.68 3.93
CA MET A 107 -8.91 -16.27 5.21
C MET A 107 -9.73 -17.39 5.85
N SER A 108 -10.49 -18.15 5.06
CA SER A 108 -11.22 -19.32 5.55
C SER A 108 -10.29 -20.41 6.07
N LEU A 109 -9.11 -20.59 5.47
CA LEU A 109 -8.10 -21.54 5.95
C LEU A 109 -7.34 -21.03 7.19
N LEU A 110 -7.17 -19.72 7.32
CA LEU A 110 -6.54 -19.09 8.49
C LEU A 110 -7.45 -19.16 9.74
N GLY A 111 -8.77 -19.06 9.58
CA GLY A 111 -9.72 -19.05 10.69
C GLY A 111 -9.70 -17.73 11.48
N ASP A 112 -9.55 -17.79 12.81
CA ASP A 112 -9.32 -16.61 13.65
C ASP A 112 -7.81 -16.33 13.76
N TYR A 113 -7.38 -15.17 13.28
CA TYR A 113 -5.96 -14.79 13.19
C TYR A 113 -5.75 -13.30 13.45
N ASP A 114 -4.51 -12.97 13.80
CA ASP A 114 -3.98 -11.60 13.79
C ASP A 114 -2.96 -11.48 12.67
N ALA A 115 -2.64 -10.26 12.29
CA ALA A 115 -1.73 -10.03 11.19
C ALA A 115 -0.78 -8.86 11.42
N ILE A 116 0.45 -9.02 10.94
CA ILE A 116 1.46 -7.97 10.91
C ILE A 116 1.89 -7.69 9.47
N HIS A 117 2.00 -6.41 9.14
CA HIS A 117 2.69 -5.97 7.92
C HIS A 117 4.08 -5.45 8.29
N VAL A 118 5.11 -6.01 7.67
CA VAL A 118 6.51 -5.68 7.96
C VAL A 118 7.23 -5.22 6.68
N ARG A 119 7.32 -3.91 6.48
CA ARG A 119 8.14 -3.29 5.43
C ARG A 119 9.57 -3.13 5.93
N ARG A 120 10.53 -3.71 5.23
CA ARG A 120 11.96 -3.69 5.55
C ARG A 120 12.81 -3.51 4.30
N GLY A 121 12.72 -4.47 3.37
CA GLY A 121 13.74 -4.70 2.34
C GLY A 121 14.08 -3.49 1.46
N ASP A 122 13.12 -2.63 1.13
CA ASP A 122 13.32 -1.46 0.28
C ASP A 122 13.69 -0.18 1.05
N ILE A 123 13.43 -0.14 2.35
CA ILE A 123 13.52 1.06 3.19
C ILE A 123 14.65 1.02 4.22
N LEU A 124 15.23 -0.16 4.49
CA LEU A 124 16.43 -0.32 5.32
C LEU A 124 17.69 0.10 4.55
N LYS A 125 17.74 1.36 4.15
CA LYS A 125 18.88 1.97 3.49
C LYS A 125 19.78 2.62 4.53
N THR A 126 21.03 2.17 4.58
CA THR A 126 22.07 2.79 5.39
C THR A 126 23.14 3.41 4.51
N ARG A 127 23.82 4.43 5.03
CA ARG A 127 25.02 5.01 4.42
C ARG A 127 26.03 5.39 5.50
N LYS A 128 27.32 5.36 5.18
CA LYS A 128 28.34 5.90 6.08
C LYS A 128 28.48 7.40 5.90
N ASP A 129 28.62 8.12 7.00
CA ASP A 129 29.01 9.53 6.97
C ASP A 129 30.53 9.69 6.81
N ARG A 130 31.01 10.95 6.80
CA ARG A 130 32.44 11.28 6.66
C ARG A 130 33.34 10.70 7.75
N PHE A 131 32.77 10.22 8.85
CA PHE A 131 33.47 9.59 9.97
C PHE A 131 33.29 8.06 9.98
N GLY A 132 32.68 7.48 8.95
CA GLY A 132 32.43 6.04 8.84
C GLY A 132 31.24 5.53 9.65
N VAL A 133 30.47 6.42 10.29
CA VAL A 133 29.32 6.07 11.13
C VAL A 133 28.11 5.79 10.26
N ASP A 134 27.41 4.69 10.52
CA ASP A 134 26.21 4.33 9.79
C ASP A 134 25.07 5.31 10.09
N ARG A 135 24.35 5.69 9.04
CA ARG A 135 23.19 6.57 9.09
C ARG A 135 22.02 5.95 8.35
N THR A 136 20.81 6.19 8.83
CA THR A 136 19.54 5.73 8.26
C THR A 136 18.51 6.88 8.24
N LEU A 137 17.52 6.78 7.36
CA LEU A 137 16.36 7.69 7.35
C LEU A 137 15.27 7.27 8.35
N HIS A 138 15.37 6.04 8.88
CA HIS A 138 14.47 5.45 9.85
C HIS A 138 15.32 4.87 11.00
N PRO A 139 15.59 5.66 12.06
CA PRO A 139 16.53 5.29 13.11
C PRO A 139 16.13 4.04 13.89
N HIS A 140 14.83 3.77 14.09
CA HIS A 140 14.36 2.65 14.92
C HIS A 140 13.86 1.46 14.10
N LEU A 141 13.49 1.68 12.84
CA LEU A 141 12.84 0.67 12.00
C LEU A 141 13.54 -0.70 11.98
N ASP A 142 14.87 -0.76 11.80
CA ASP A 142 15.55 -2.07 11.74
C ASP A 142 15.41 -2.82 13.07
N ARG A 143 15.66 -2.12 14.18
CA ARG A 143 15.53 -2.66 15.53
C ARG A 143 14.11 -3.16 15.75
N ASP A 144 13.14 -2.28 15.57
CA ASP A 144 11.73 -2.48 15.91
C ASP A 144 11.08 -3.64 15.13
N THR A 145 11.57 -3.91 13.92
CA THR A 145 11.05 -4.97 13.05
C THR A 145 11.88 -6.26 13.08
N ARG A 146 12.84 -6.38 14.02
CA ARG A 146 13.50 -7.67 14.30
C ARG A 146 12.62 -8.55 15.19
N PRO A 147 12.68 -9.90 15.06
CA PRO A 147 11.76 -10.81 15.73
C PRO A 147 11.66 -10.62 17.25
N GLN A 148 12.77 -10.37 17.94
CA GLN A 148 12.77 -10.18 19.40
C GLN A 148 12.03 -8.91 19.84
N PHE A 149 12.09 -7.83 19.06
CA PHE A 149 11.39 -6.59 19.34
C PHE A 149 9.92 -6.68 18.94
N ILE A 150 9.62 -7.37 17.83
CA ILE A 150 8.25 -7.72 17.45
C ILE A 150 7.58 -8.52 18.57
N LEU A 151 8.22 -9.59 19.08
CA LEU A 151 7.68 -10.44 20.16
C LEU A 151 7.26 -9.60 21.37
N CYS A 152 8.17 -8.74 21.83
CA CYS A 152 7.96 -7.85 22.95
C CYS A 152 6.83 -6.84 22.69
N ARG A 153 6.86 -6.16 21.55
CA ARG A 153 5.90 -5.10 21.22
C ARG A 153 4.47 -5.63 21.05
N ILE A 154 4.32 -6.72 20.30
CA ILE A 154 2.98 -7.25 19.99
C ILE A 154 2.39 -8.11 21.12
N ALA A 155 3.18 -8.49 22.14
CA ALA A 155 2.71 -9.29 23.26
C ALA A 155 1.55 -8.65 24.04
N ASN A 156 1.46 -7.32 24.03
CA ASN A 156 0.39 -6.55 24.67
C ASN A 156 -0.93 -6.56 23.85
N TRP A 157 -0.86 -6.93 22.58
CA TRP A 157 -1.99 -6.85 21.64
C TRP A 157 -2.45 -8.24 21.19
N VAL A 158 -1.50 -9.17 21.03
CA VAL A 158 -1.75 -10.52 20.51
C VAL A 158 -1.41 -11.56 21.59
N PRO A 159 -2.42 -12.27 22.12
CA PRO A 159 -2.19 -13.39 23.03
C PRO A 159 -1.30 -14.49 22.44
N ALA A 160 -0.54 -15.18 23.29
CA ALA A 160 0.26 -16.33 22.89
C ALA A 160 -0.62 -17.47 22.32
N GLY A 161 -0.05 -18.26 21.41
CA GLY A 161 -0.69 -19.40 20.76
C GLY A 161 -1.58 -19.06 19.55
N ARG A 162 -1.81 -17.77 19.29
CA ARG A 162 -2.62 -17.30 18.16
C ARG A 162 -1.90 -17.44 16.82
N THR A 163 -2.70 -17.53 15.75
CA THR A 163 -2.19 -17.50 14.37
C THR A 163 -1.82 -16.07 14.01
N LEU A 164 -0.57 -15.89 13.56
CA LEU A 164 -0.03 -14.61 13.12
C LEU A 164 0.31 -14.68 11.62
N PHE A 165 -0.51 -14.03 10.80
CA PHE A 165 -0.22 -13.86 9.39
C PHE A 165 0.80 -12.74 9.18
N ILE A 166 1.86 -13.02 8.42
CA ILE A 166 2.98 -12.09 8.22
C ILE A 166 3.09 -11.76 6.73
N ALA A 167 2.81 -10.51 6.38
CA ALA A 167 3.09 -9.95 5.06
C ALA A 167 4.36 -9.09 5.15
N SER A 168 5.39 -9.44 4.40
CA SER A 168 6.67 -8.72 4.45
C SER A 168 7.42 -8.76 3.12
N ASN A 169 8.21 -7.71 2.88
CA ASN A 169 9.20 -7.67 1.80
C ASN A 169 10.64 -7.94 2.29
N GLU A 170 10.80 -8.51 3.48
CA GLU A 170 12.07 -9.05 3.95
C GLU A 170 12.51 -10.21 3.05
N LYS A 171 13.79 -10.19 2.64
CA LYS A 171 14.35 -11.16 1.68
C LYS A 171 15.03 -12.33 2.37
N THR A 172 15.43 -12.15 3.63
CA THR A 172 16.14 -13.16 4.40
C THR A 172 15.20 -14.33 4.71
N PRO A 173 15.48 -15.55 4.23
CA PRO A 173 14.65 -16.71 4.52
C PRO A 173 14.56 -16.95 6.03
N ASN A 174 13.40 -17.38 6.51
CA ASN A 174 13.15 -17.70 7.92
C ASN A 174 13.44 -16.55 8.91
N PHE A 175 13.53 -15.29 8.44
CA PHE A 175 13.81 -14.14 9.30
C PHE A 175 12.85 -14.04 10.49
N PHE A 176 11.56 -14.32 10.28
CA PHE A 176 10.53 -14.27 11.31
C PHE A 176 10.32 -15.59 12.07
N SER A 177 11.10 -16.63 11.78
CA SER A 177 10.98 -17.93 12.47
C SER A 177 11.08 -17.84 14.00
N PRO A 178 11.85 -16.91 14.63
CA PRO A 178 11.86 -16.81 16.09
C PRO A 178 10.51 -16.42 16.71
N LEU A 179 9.57 -15.86 15.94
CA LEU A 179 8.21 -15.57 16.42
C LEU A 179 7.42 -16.85 16.75
N SER A 180 7.85 -18.00 16.22
CA SER A 180 7.20 -19.31 16.43
C SER A 180 7.22 -19.78 17.88
N VAL A 181 8.09 -19.21 18.72
CA VAL A 181 8.11 -19.47 20.16
C VAL A 181 6.79 -19.09 20.85
N ARG A 182 6.04 -18.14 20.27
CA ARG A 182 4.80 -17.61 20.86
C ARG A 182 3.59 -17.68 19.92
N TYR A 183 3.79 -17.73 18.61
CA TYR A 183 2.69 -17.64 17.63
C TYR A 183 2.77 -18.74 16.56
N LYS A 184 1.62 -19.14 16.02
CA LYS A 184 1.55 -20.00 14.83
C LYS A 184 1.71 -19.12 13.60
N LEU A 185 2.83 -19.27 12.87
CA LEU A 185 3.16 -18.35 11.79
C LEU A 185 2.47 -18.79 10.48
N ALA A 186 1.89 -17.83 9.77
CA ALA A 186 1.33 -18.03 8.45
C ALA A 186 1.86 -16.96 7.47
N TYR A 187 2.10 -17.38 6.23
CA TYR A 187 2.64 -16.54 5.16
C TYR A 187 1.87 -16.81 3.88
N SER A 188 1.89 -15.85 2.94
CA SER A 188 1.31 -16.03 1.60
C SER A 188 1.85 -17.29 0.90
N SER A 189 3.14 -17.60 1.08
CA SER A 189 3.77 -18.79 0.49
C SER A 189 3.20 -20.12 1.00
N ASN A 190 2.51 -20.15 2.15
CA ASN A 190 1.81 -21.35 2.61
C ASN A 190 0.55 -21.67 1.78
N TYR A 191 0.11 -20.74 0.93
CA TYR A 191 -1.11 -20.82 0.13
C TYR A 191 -0.84 -20.69 -1.38
N SER A 192 0.36 -21.06 -1.84
CA SER A 192 0.77 -20.95 -3.24
C SER A 192 -0.21 -21.61 -4.22
N SER A 193 -0.82 -22.75 -3.86
CA SER A 193 -1.84 -23.41 -4.67
C SER A 193 -3.09 -22.56 -4.96
N ILE A 194 -3.37 -21.55 -4.13
CA ILE A 194 -4.47 -20.58 -4.31
C ILE A 194 -3.96 -19.31 -5.01
N ILE A 195 -2.74 -18.89 -4.68
CA ILE A 195 -2.16 -17.61 -5.12
C ILE A 195 -1.59 -17.70 -6.54
N ASP A 196 -0.77 -18.72 -6.83
CA ASP A 196 -0.04 -18.84 -8.09
C ASP A 196 -0.94 -18.82 -9.34
N PRO A 197 -2.15 -19.42 -9.33
CA PRO A 197 -3.05 -19.36 -10.49
C PRO A 197 -3.64 -17.98 -10.77
N VAL A 198 -3.63 -17.04 -9.82
CA VAL A 198 -4.30 -15.72 -9.95
C VAL A 198 -3.35 -14.53 -9.91
N VAL A 199 -2.11 -14.74 -9.46
CA VAL A 199 -1.08 -13.71 -9.33
C VAL A 199 -0.07 -13.80 -10.48
N GLU A 200 -0.07 -12.78 -11.31
CA GLU A 200 0.85 -12.56 -12.43
C GLU A 200 1.97 -11.56 -12.06
N ASN A 201 1.77 -10.73 -11.02
CA ASN A 201 2.75 -9.73 -10.59
C ASN A 201 2.62 -9.36 -9.09
N ASN A 202 3.65 -8.68 -8.57
CA ASN A 202 3.74 -8.31 -7.15
C ASN A 202 2.61 -7.40 -6.66
N TYR A 203 1.94 -6.63 -7.53
CA TYR A 203 0.83 -5.77 -7.10
C TYR A 203 -0.44 -6.58 -6.82
N GLN A 204 -0.67 -7.64 -7.58
CA GLN A 204 -1.78 -8.56 -7.33
C GLN A 204 -1.56 -9.35 -6.02
N LEU A 205 -0.33 -9.81 -5.77
CA LEU A 205 0.04 -10.40 -4.48
C LEU A 205 -0.19 -9.41 -3.33
N PHE A 206 0.32 -8.19 -3.48
CA PHE A 206 0.13 -7.12 -2.49
C PHE A 206 -1.35 -6.85 -2.23
N MET A 207 -2.21 -6.92 -3.24
CA MET A 207 -3.66 -6.73 -3.06
C MET A 207 -4.29 -7.86 -2.24
N ILE A 208 -3.94 -9.12 -2.52
CA ILE A 208 -4.41 -10.28 -1.74
C ILE A 208 -3.95 -10.15 -0.28
N GLU A 209 -2.65 -9.90 -0.06
CA GLU A 209 -2.10 -9.72 1.28
C GLU A 209 -2.80 -8.59 2.03
N ARG A 210 -3.10 -7.49 1.36
CA ARG A 210 -3.80 -6.35 1.96
C ARG A 210 -5.23 -6.69 2.38
N LEU A 211 -5.95 -7.51 1.61
CA LEU A 211 -7.29 -7.98 1.98
C LEU A 211 -7.24 -8.89 3.21
N ILE A 212 -6.26 -9.79 3.27
CA ILE A 212 -6.01 -10.67 4.42
C ILE A 212 -5.66 -9.82 5.65
N LEU A 213 -4.70 -8.91 5.54
CA LEU A 213 -4.30 -8.01 6.63
C LEU A 213 -5.48 -7.20 7.18
N ALA A 214 -6.32 -6.66 6.30
CA ALA A 214 -7.46 -5.82 6.69
C ALA A 214 -8.60 -6.59 7.36
N SER A 215 -8.64 -7.92 7.20
CA SER A 215 -9.68 -8.78 7.77
C SER A 215 -9.23 -9.50 9.05
N ALA A 216 -7.98 -9.31 9.47
CA ALA A 216 -7.45 -9.84 10.71
C ALA A 216 -8.14 -9.22 11.93
N LYS A 217 -8.22 -9.98 13.04
CA LYS A 217 -8.77 -9.47 14.30
C LYS A 217 -7.97 -8.29 14.83
N THR A 218 -6.65 -8.44 14.83
CA THR A 218 -5.70 -7.36 15.14
C THR A 218 -4.78 -7.18 13.95
N TYR A 219 -4.75 -5.97 13.38
CA TYR A 219 -3.85 -5.61 12.30
C TYR A 219 -2.81 -4.61 12.78
N ILE A 220 -1.55 -5.06 12.81
CA ILE A 220 -0.41 -4.25 13.24
C ILE A 220 0.42 -3.88 12.01
N LYS A 221 0.56 -2.58 11.77
CA LYS A 221 1.29 -2.04 10.62
C LYS A 221 2.76 -1.88 10.95
N THR A 222 3.59 -1.72 9.93
CA THR A 222 4.98 -1.29 10.16
C THR A 222 4.99 0.10 10.77
N TYR A 223 4.30 1.03 10.12
CA TYR A 223 4.19 2.43 10.51
C TYR A 223 2.76 2.78 10.90
N LYS A 224 2.64 3.74 11.80
CA LYS A 224 1.38 4.39 12.13
C LYS A 224 0.92 5.25 10.94
N GLU A 225 -0.30 5.04 10.45
CA GLU A 225 -0.93 5.89 9.43
C GLU A 225 -1.98 6.82 10.03
N THR A 226 -2.65 6.36 11.09
CA THR A 226 -3.65 7.11 11.85
C THR A 226 -3.40 6.96 13.35
N ASP A 227 -3.98 7.86 14.16
CA ASP A 227 -3.75 7.86 15.62
C ASP A 227 -4.20 6.59 16.34
N THR A 228 -5.10 5.83 15.73
CA THR A 228 -5.64 4.57 16.27
C THR A 228 -4.93 3.32 15.77
N ASP A 229 -3.97 3.44 14.84
CA ASP A 229 -3.26 2.28 14.32
C ASP A 229 -2.28 1.70 15.36
N LEU A 230 -2.21 0.37 15.40
CA LEU A 230 -1.11 -0.35 16.04
C LEU A 230 0.07 -0.39 15.06
N SER A 231 1.27 -0.05 15.53
CA SER A 231 2.49 -0.03 14.71
C SER A 231 3.64 -0.79 15.36
N LEU A 232 4.54 -1.33 14.53
CA LEU A 232 5.78 -1.96 14.97
C LEU A 232 6.86 -0.94 15.30
N THR A 233 6.90 0.20 14.61
CA THR A 233 7.85 1.29 14.90
C THR A 233 7.12 2.60 15.19
N ASP A 234 7.79 3.44 15.98
CA ASP A 234 7.38 4.82 16.26
C ASP A 234 7.99 5.81 15.25
N ASP A 235 8.85 5.34 14.34
CA ASP A 235 9.35 6.16 13.24
C ASP A 235 8.18 6.65 12.36
N PRO A 236 8.23 7.88 11.84
CA PRO A 236 7.21 8.36 10.91
C PRO A 236 7.32 7.62 9.57
N LYS A 237 6.18 7.27 8.97
CA LYS A 237 6.11 6.65 7.64
C LYS A 237 6.83 7.48 6.56
N LYS A 238 6.67 8.81 6.61
CA LYS A 238 7.42 9.75 5.78
C LYS A 238 8.67 10.16 6.54
N ASN A 239 9.84 9.81 6.02
CA ASN A 239 11.09 10.30 6.60
C ASN A 239 11.23 11.82 6.44
N THR A 240 11.99 12.42 7.34
CA THR A 240 12.31 13.86 7.34
C THR A 240 13.41 14.22 6.34
N LYS A 241 13.90 13.24 5.55
CA LYS A 241 15.14 13.31 4.74
C LYS A 241 16.42 13.55 5.55
N ILE A 242 16.32 13.53 6.88
CA ILE A 242 17.46 13.69 7.79
C ILE A 242 18.03 12.30 8.09
N TRP A 243 19.34 12.16 7.86
CA TRP A 243 20.07 10.92 8.10
C TRP A 243 20.55 10.88 9.55
N GLN A 244 20.08 9.90 10.30
CA GLN A 244 20.28 9.77 11.74
C GLN A 244 21.05 8.49 12.06
N GLN A 245 21.64 8.41 13.25
CA GLN A 245 22.28 7.17 13.70
C GLN A 245 21.19 6.11 13.98
N PRO A 246 21.35 4.86 13.52
CA PRO A 246 20.46 3.77 13.90
C PRO A 246 20.46 3.55 15.41
N VAL A 247 19.28 3.25 15.96
CA VAL A 247 19.08 3.00 17.38
C VAL A 247 18.84 1.51 17.59
N TYR A 248 19.68 0.90 18.44
CA TYR A 248 19.60 -0.52 18.80
C TYR A 248 19.45 -0.75 20.31
N THR A 249 19.17 0.30 21.07
CA THR A 249 18.91 0.20 22.51
C THR A 249 17.64 -0.62 22.75
N LYS A 250 17.64 -1.40 23.85
CA LYS A 250 16.48 -2.22 24.24
C LYS A 250 15.33 -1.42 24.84
N GLU A 251 15.48 -0.11 25.04
CA GLU A 251 14.45 0.77 25.59
C GLU A 251 13.16 0.67 24.78
N GLY A 252 12.03 0.39 25.45
CA GLY A 252 10.73 0.14 24.82
C GLY A 252 10.39 -1.34 24.65
N CYS A 253 11.30 -2.23 25.09
CA CYS A 253 10.99 -3.46 25.79
C CYS A 253 11.34 -3.28 27.28
#